data_AF-A0A7S1EI78-F1
#
_entry.id   AF-A0A7S1EI78-F1
#
_cell.length_a   1.000
_cell.length_b   1.000
_cell.length_c   1.000
_cell.angle_alpha   90.00
_cell.angle_beta   90.00
_cell.angle_gamma   90.00
#
_symmetry.space_group_name_H-M   'P 1'
#
loop_
_entity.id
_entity.type
_entity.pdbx_description
1 polymer ?
#
loop_
_entity_poly.entity_id
_entity_poly.type
_entity_poly.pdbx_seq_one_letter_code
_entity_poly.pdbx_strand_id
1 'polypeptide(L)'
;QRAGRAGRVAPGTILHLFTKVFHEKCMSEFDEAEIVRIPLEKTVLNVKLLLSRFGTVSQLLAQSVSPPPPERVLMAMKVLYEVGALTRNDEEAEVTELGRVAVH
;
A
#
# COMPACT_ATOMS: atom_id res chain seq x y z
N GLN A 1 -17.02 -8.70 9.46
CA GLN A 1 -15.84 -9.43 10.01
C GLN A 1 -15.79 -9.51 11.55
N ARG A 2 -16.01 -8.42 12.31
CA ARG A 2 -15.89 -8.42 13.80
C ARG A 2 -16.98 -9.22 14.53
N ALA A 3 -18.21 -9.22 14.00
CA ALA A 3 -19.32 -10.00 14.54
C ALA A 3 -19.03 -11.51 14.63
N GLY A 4 -18.43 -12.09 13.58
CA GLY A 4 -18.12 -13.52 13.52
C GLY A 4 -17.10 -14.01 14.55
N ARG A 5 -16.40 -13.11 15.27
CA ARG A 5 -15.43 -13.50 16.31
C ARG A 5 -16.09 -13.95 17.61
N ALA A 6 -17.28 -13.44 17.92
CA ALA A 6 -18.00 -13.77 19.16
C ALA A 6 -18.76 -15.11 19.11
N GLY A 7 -19.04 -15.63 17.91
CA GLY A 7 -19.91 -16.79 17.70
C GLY A 7 -19.21 -18.11 17.33
N ARG A 8 -17.87 -18.22 17.50
CA ARG A 8 -17.11 -19.39 17.00
C ARG A 8 -17.36 -20.69 17.76
N VAL A 9 -17.71 -20.61 19.04
CA VAL A 9 -17.79 -21.77 19.95
C VAL A 9 -19.17 -21.90 20.59
N ALA A 10 -19.84 -20.77 20.84
CA ALA A 10 -21.18 -20.69 21.39
C ALA A 10 -21.85 -19.38 20.90
N PRO A 11 -23.17 -19.20 21.06
CA PRO A 11 -23.83 -17.93 20.81
C PRO A 11 -23.15 -16.80 21.60
N GLY A 12 -22.71 -15.75 20.91
CA GLY A 12 -22.02 -14.60 21.50
C GLY A 12 -22.74 -13.30 21.23
N THR A 13 -22.47 -12.29 22.06
CA THR A 13 -23.04 -10.94 21.93
C THR A 13 -21.99 -9.98 21.36
N ILE A 14 -22.42 -9.08 20.47
CA ILE A 14 -21.57 -8.04 19.89
C ILE A 14 -22.21 -6.70 20.22
N LEU A 15 -21.40 -5.79 20.75
CA LEU A 15 -21.81 -4.42 21.07
C LEU A 15 -21.18 -3.48 20.06
N HIS A 16 -22.03 -2.77 19.31
CA HIS A 16 -21.61 -1.71 18.40
C HIS A 16 -21.74 -0.36 19.11
N LEU A 17 -20.62 0.33 19.32
CA LEU A 17 -20.58 1.63 20.00
C LEU A 17 -20.83 2.80 19.02
N PHE A 18 -21.83 2.67 18.16
CA PHE A 18 -22.25 3.67 17.18
C PHE A 18 -23.75 3.56 16.91
N THR A 19 -24.38 4.64 16.45
CA THR A 19 -25.81 4.63 16.12
C THR A 19 -26.07 3.93 14.78
N LYS A 20 -27.28 3.38 14.62
CA LYS A 20 -27.70 2.76 13.36
C LYS A 20 -27.65 3.73 12.18
N VAL A 21 -28.09 4.99 12.39
CA VAL A 21 -28.05 6.03 11.37
C VAL A 21 -26.63 6.33 10.91
N PHE A 22 -25.67 6.39 11.84
CA PHE A 22 -24.26 6.63 11.50
C PHE A 22 -23.67 5.46 10.68
N HIS A 23 -24.00 4.21 11.06
CA HIS A 23 -23.58 3.03 10.30
C HIS A 23 -24.15 3.01 8.88
N GLU A 24 -25.43 3.37 8.70
CA GLU A 24 -26.10 3.29 7.39
C GLU A 24 -25.78 4.46 6.46
N LYS A 25 -25.54 5.66 7.00
CA LYS A 25 -25.39 6.87 6.19
C LYS A 25 -23.97 7.42 6.11
N CYS A 26 -23.09 7.07 7.04
CA CYS A 26 -21.78 7.72 7.17
C CYS A 26 -20.60 6.75 7.02
N MET A 27 -20.77 5.46 7.32
CA MET A 27 -19.70 4.48 7.16
C MET A 27 -19.67 3.97 5.72
N SER A 28 -18.46 3.90 5.14
CA SER A 28 -18.23 3.22 3.88
C SER A 28 -18.45 1.72 4.03
N GLU A 29 -19.03 1.08 3.02
CA GLU A 29 -19.23 -0.37 3.00
C GLU A 29 -17.90 -1.13 2.99
N PHE A 30 -16.90 -0.56 2.32
CA PHE A 30 -15.54 -1.05 2.26
C PHE A 30 -14.55 0.05 2.58
N ASP A 31 -13.46 -0.32 3.26
CA ASP A 31 -12.33 0.57 3.44
C ASP A 31 -11.62 0.77 2.09
N GLU A 32 -11.12 1.99 1.88
CA GLU A 32 -10.33 2.31 0.69
C GLU A 32 -9.02 1.51 0.69
N ALA A 33 -8.55 1.10 -0.49
CA ALA A 33 -7.34 0.28 -0.63
C ALA A 33 -6.11 0.92 0.04
N GLU A 34 -5.26 0.11 0.66
CA GLU A 34 -4.08 0.61 1.38
C GLU A 34 -3.07 1.31 0.43
N ILE A 35 -2.92 0.78 -0.78
CA ILE A 35 -2.00 1.30 -1.80
C ILE A 35 -2.31 2.74 -2.22
N VAL A 36 -3.56 3.19 -2.06
CA VAL A 36 -3.97 4.58 -2.34
C VAL A 36 -3.93 5.47 -1.11
N ARG A 37 -3.54 4.97 0.07
CA ARG A 37 -3.52 5.74 1.33
C ARG A 37 -2.17 5.76 2.03
N ILE A 38 -1.35 4.73 1.91
CA ILE A 38 -0.09 4.58 2.63
C ILE A 38 1.12 5.03 1.78
N PRO A 39 2.21 5.55 2.39
CA PRO A 39 3.46 5.82 1.66
C PRO A 39 3.97 4.60 0.88
N LEU A 40 4.50 4.85 -0.33
CA LEU A 40 4.78 3.81 -1.32
C LEU A 40 6.24 3.39 -1.40
N GLU A 41 7.15 3.96 -0.59
CA GLU A 41 8.60 3.76 -0.68
C GLU A 41 8.94 2.26 -0.58
N LYS A 42 8.38 1.57 0.43
CA LYS A 42 8.60 0.12 0.59
C LYS A 42 8.06 -0.67 -0.60
N THR A 43 6.89 -0.30 -1.11
CA THR A 43 6.26 -0.97 -2.25
C THR A 43 7.06 -0.76 -3.53
N VAL A 44 7.46 0.48 -3.83
CA VAL A 44 8.30 0.85 -4.97
C VAL A 44 9.62 0.10 -4.92
N LEU A 45 10.26 0.04 -3.76
CA LEU A 45 11.54 -0.66 -3.57
C LEU A 45 11.38 -2.18 -3.79
N ASN A 46 10.32 -2.78 -3.26
CA ASN A 46 9.98 -4.18 -3.51
C ASN A 46 9.71 -4.48 -4.98
N VAL A 47 8.92 -3.64 -5.67
CA VAL A 47 8.65 -3.78 -7.10
C VAL A 47 9.95 -3.70 -7.89
N LYS A 48 10.85 -2.79 -7.53
CA LYS A 48 12.15 -2.64 -8.20
C LYS A 48 13.05 -3.86 -8.02
N LEU A 49 13.08 -4.45 -6.82
CA LEU A 49 13.89 -5.63 -6.54
C LEU A 49 13.33 -6.91 -7.17
N LEU A 50 12.02 -7.10 -7.09
CA LEU A 50 11.39 -8.38 -7.42
C LEU A 50 10.88 -8.42 -8.87
N LEU A 51 10.47 -7.28 -9.42
CA LEU A 51 9.69 -7.20 -10.66
C LEU A 51 10.31 -6.33 -11.75
N SER A 52 11.51 -5.80 -11.58
CA SER A 52 12.19 -4.92 -12.56
C SER A 52 12.28 -5.50 -13.98
N ARG A 53 12.31 -6.83 -14.13
CA ARG A 53 12.31 -7.51 -15.44
C ARG A 53 11.00 -7.41 -16.21
N PHE A 54 9.90 -6.98 -15.57
CA PHE A 54 8.56 -6.96 -16.14
C PHE A 54 8.08 -5.56 -16.54
N GLY A 55 8.85 -4.51 -16.26
CA GLY A 55 8.52 -3.14 -16.62
C GLY A 55 8.98 -2.12 -15.59
N THR A 56 8.64 -0.86 -15.82
CA THR A 56 8.90 0.23 -14.87
C THR A 56 7.97 0.15 -13.66
N VAL A 57 8.33 0.82 -12.56
CA VAL A 57 7.51 0.77 -11.34
C VAL A 57 6.15 1.38 -11.60
N SER A 58 6.09 2.53 -12.28
CA SER A 58 4.83 3.15 -12.67
C SER A 58 3.96 2.25 -13.54
N GLN A 59 4.54 1.54 -14.52
CA GLN A 59 3.79 0.62 -15.38
C GLN A 59 3.19 -0.55 -14.59
N LEU A 60 3.96 -1.14 -13.69
CA LEU A 60 3.53 -2.28 -12.89
C LEU A 60 2.46 -1.90 -11.87
N LEU A 61 2.63 -0.77 -11.19
CA LEU A 61 1.64 -0.29 -10.21
C LEU A 61 0.33 0.16 -10.88
N ALA A 62 0.40 0.67 -12.11
CA ALA A 62 -0.78 1.02 -12.91
C ALA A 62 -1.67 -0.19 -13.25
N GLN A 63 -1.11 -1.41 -13.23
CA GLN A 63 -1.85 -2.65 -13.50
C GLN A 63 -2.42 -3.31 -12.24
N SER A 64 -2.23 -2.71 -11.06
CA SER A 64 -2.77 -3.24 -9.81
C SER A 64 -4.30 -3.09 -9.72
N VAL A 65 -4.94 -3.86 -8.82
CA VAL A 65 -6.40 -3.82 -8.61
C VAL A 65 -6.92 -2.43 -8.24
N SER A 66 -6.07 -1.63 -7.58
CA SER A 66 -6.37 -0.25 -7.22
C SER A 66 -5.13 0.60 -7.50
N PRO A 67 -4.96 1.08 -8.75
CA PRO A 67 -3.77 1.82 -9.14
C PRO A 67 -3.55 3.07 -8.27
N PRO A 68 -2.34 3.29 -7.71
CA PRO A 68 -2.05 4.53 -7.03
C PRO A 68 -1.93 5.69 -8.02
N PRO A 69 -2.22 6.94 -7.59
CA PRO A 69 -1.91 8.13 -8.37
C PRO A 69 -0.43 8.18 -8.78
N PRO A 70 -0.10 8.51 -10.05
CA PRO A 70 1.28 8.54 -10.54
C PRO A 70 2.20 9.45 -9.72
N GLU A 71 1.69 10.59 -9.27
CA GLU A 71 2.42 11.55 -8.43
C GLU A 71 2.94 10.92 -7.14
N ARG A 72 2.20 9.97 -6.55
CA ARG A 72 2.62 9.27 -5.34
C ARG A 72 3.76 8.30 -5.59
N VAL A 73 3.76 7.65 -6.76
CA VAL A 73 4.86 6.76 -7.16
C VAL A 73 6.13 7.58 -7.37
N LEU A 74 6.02 8.71 -8.09
CA LEU A 74 7.14 9.63 -8.31
C LEU A 74 7.69 10.21 -7.00
N MET A 75 6.80 10.59 -6.07
CA MET A 75 7.21 11.10 -4.76
C MET A 75 7.97 10.03 -3.96
N ALA A 76 7.48 8.78 -3.95
CA ALA A 76 8.16 7.68 -3.27
C ALA A 76 9.53 7.39 -3.88
N MET A 77 9.66 7.43 -5.22
CA MET A 77 10.96 7.28 -5.89
C MET A 77 11.93 8.40 -5.53
N LYS A 78 11.44 9.65 -5.46
CA LYS A 78 12.24 10.79 -5.03
C LYS A 78 12.75 10.61 -3.60
N VAL A 79 11.90 10.20 -2.66
CA VAL A 79 12.29 9.94 -1.27
C VAL A 79 13.36 8.84 -1.22
N LEU A 80 13.17 7.74 -1.95
CA LEU A 80 14.13 6.64 -2.00
C LEU A 80 15.49 7.06 -2.60
N TYR A 81 15.49 7.96 -3.58
CA TYR A 81 16.72 8.56 -4.10
C TYR A 81 17.40 9.46 -3.07
N GLU A 82 16.65 10.33 -2.39
CA GLU A 82 17.18 11.25 -1.37
C GLU A 82 17.82 10.52 -0.18
N VAL A 83 17.28 9.37 0.21
CA VAL A 83 17.85 8.51 1.27
C VAL A 83 18.94 7.57 0.78
N GLY A 84 19.29 7.61 -0.52
CA GLY A 84 20.35 6.79 -1.11
C GLY A 84 19.99 5.32 -1.33
N ALA A 85 18.71 4.96 -1.29
CA ALA A 85 18.23 3.61 -1.62
C ALA A 85 18.18 3.35 -3.14
N LEU A 86 18.12 4.41 -3.95
CA LEU A 86 18.15 4.38 -5.42
C LEU A 86 19.35 5.18 -5.96
N THR A 87 19.91 4.76 -7.09
CA THR A 87 21.07 5.43 -7.71
C THR A 87 20.75 6.75 -8.40
N ARG A 88 19.48 6.95 -8.82
CA ARG A 88 18.99 8.14 -9.53
C ARG A 88 17.50 8.34 -9.27
N ASN A 89 16.97 9.52 -9.62
CA ASN A 89 15.57 9.89 -9.42
C ASN A 89 14.73 9.71 -10.69
N ASP A 90 14.75 8.51 -11.27
CA ASP A 90 13.96 8.16 -12.45
C ASP A 90 13.64 6.66 -12.49
N GLU A 91 12.86 6.24 -13.48
CA GLU A 91 12.43 4.85 -13.66
C GLU A 91 13.55 3.91 -14.10
N GLU A 92 14.73 4.41 -14.48
CA GLU A 92 15.91 3.61 -14.80
C GLU A 92 16.81 3.39 -13.59
N ALA A 93 16.46 3.96 -12.43
CA ALA A 93 17.25 3.82 -11.21
C ALA A 93 17.53 2.37 -10.84
N GLU A 94 18.73 2.10 -10.37
CA GLU A 94 19.07 0.80 -9.78
C GLU A 94 18.96 0.90 -8.27
N VAL A 95 18.61 -0.22 -7.63
CA VAL A 95 18.59 -0.31 -6.17
C VAL A 95 20.02 -0.41 -5.66
N THR A 96 20.40 0.47 -4.74
CA THR A 96 21.72 0.45 -4.09
C THR A 96 21.82 -0.68 -3.08
N GLU A 97 23.02 -0.93 -2.55
CA GLU A 97 23.18 -1.92 -1.48
C GLU A 97 22.43 -1.51 -0.20
N LEU A 98 22.41 -0.21 0.10
CA LEU A 98 21.59 0.34 1.19
C LEU A 98 20.10 0.03 0.96
N GLY A 99 19.61 0.23 -0.27
CA GLY A 99 18.24 -0.07 -0.64
C GLY A 99 17.89 -1.55 -0.49
N ARG A 100 18.82 -2.48 -0.78
CA ARG A 100 18.59 -3.92 -0.57
C ARG A 100 18.42 -4.26 0.91
N VAL A 101 19.22 -3.65 1.79
CA VAL A 101 19.13 -3.86 3.23
C VAL A 101 17.85 -3.24 3.81
N ALA A 102 17.44 -2.06 3.32
CA ALA A 102 16.28 -1.32 3.82
C ALA A 102 14.92 -2.00 3.57
N VAL A 103 14.87 -3.04 2.72
CA VAL A 103 13.64 -3.80 2.44
C VAL A 103 13.30 -4.82 3.53
N HIS A 104 14.31 -5.30 4.25
CA HIS A 104 14.19 -6.29 5.32
C HIS A 104 13.85 -5.64 6.66
#